data_AF-A0A100W627-F1
#
_entry.id   AF-A0A100W627-F1
#
_cell.length_a   1.000
_cell.length_b   1.000
_cell.length_c   1.000
_cell.angle_alpha   90.00
_cell.angle_beta   90.00
_cell.angle_gamma   90.00
#
_symmetry.space_group_name_H-M   'P 1'
#
loop_
_entity.id
_entity.type
_entity.pdbx_description
1 polymer ?
#
loop_
_entity_poly.entity_id
_entity_poly.type
_entity_poly.pdbx_seq_one_letter_code
_entity_poly.pdbx_strand_id
1 'polypeptide(L)'
;MHFVGLDLAWGEKNQTGVAAIDADGRVLHVGVAQDDDSIAATIRPYVKDDCLVAIDAPLIVKNAEGYRPCERELNRDFQRFDAGARPAFTERPEFRHPRAARIASALDLDIDPSSSSHRRAIEVYPHPATVVLFGLDKTLKYKRGSFEDRQRELLKLMTHIEELDKATPRLRANRSVSWVELRKRVEAATRPGQLDRDEDPVDALICAYIGLYWYHRPEDVTIYGDVASGYIVTPSLPAERLPRPRKEPSNQPAPPAVLTAQNAVAEYRRRRPALVTATEHYLELVTALLDDAGINYLSITARTKSVESFAAKVDRTVDGRRLYTDPLVEITDQVGLRVITYLREDVDTVAHLLATEMRLLDDQDIGLQTARKGRWGYASRHLLVGIEGETQPASIQVRTVLQHAWAEFEHDIRYKGQIPAEHGADLDRRFTLAAGLLELADREFTAIRQRLRTTVTEEESDWSTDSRIATPVLATYLGNRYPDAGWSRTDHYGWISGLLLELGITSLDALSGLLDSVNADKVNDAMGYRFPPGAVRRLDDVLLAVYGERYIGLEGNAHRTELLQNRIEKLRGNT
;
A
#
# COMPACT_ATOMS: atom_id res chain seq x y z
N MET A 1 23.20 29.98 13.05
CA MET A 1 22.29 29.33 12.09
C MET A 1 21.98 27.92 12.55
N HIS A 2 20.72 27.52 12.46
CA HIS A 2 20.27 26.15 12.74
C HIS A 2 19.75 25.48 11.47
N PHE A 3 19.89 24.15 11.41
CA PHE A 3 19.30 23.32 10.37
C PHE A 3 18.31 22.39 11.03
N VAL A 4 17.06 22.44 10.59
CA VAL A 4 15.97 21.64 11.14
C VAL A 4 15.57 20.64 10.08
N GLY A 5 15.30 19.40 10.47
CA GLY A 5 14.87 18.33 9.61
C GLY A 5 13.52 17.80 10.05
N LEU A 6 12.60 17.59 9.11
CA LEU A 6 11.28 17.05 9.34
C LEU A 6 11.05 15.86 8.41
N ASP A 7 10.90 14.65 8.96
CA ASP A 7 10.33 13.50 8.23
C ASP A 7 8.82 13.56 8.42
N LEU A 8 8.15 14.26 7.49
CA LEU A 8 6.80 14.77 7.71
C LEU A 8 5.74 13.77 7.24
N ALA A 9 4.98 13.24 8.18
CA ALA A 9 3.78 12.48 7.84
C ALA A 9 2.78 13.36 7.07
N TRP A 10 2.25 12.84 5.96
CA TRP A 10 1.37 13.61 5.07
C TRP A 10 0.05 14.07 5.73
N GLY A 11 -0.38 13.43 6.82
CA GLY A 11 -1.54 13.83 7.63
C GLY A 11 -1.21 13.88 9.12
N GLU A 12 -2.11 14.48 9.91
CA GLU A 12 -1.89 14.80 11.34
C GLU A 12 -2.10 13.62 12.32
N LYS A 13 -2.51 12.45 11.82
CA LYS A 13 -2.76 11.26 12.67
C LYS A 13 -1.47 10.53 13.05
N ASN A 14 -0.49 10.56 12.16
CA ASN A 14 0.77 9.85 12.33
C ASN A 14 1.82 10.82 12.88
N GLN A 15 2.75 10.28 13.66
CA GLN A 15 3.88 11.06 14.16
C GLN A 15 4.77 11.55 13.01
N THR A 16 5.59 12.55 13.31
CA THR A 16 6.56 13.18 12.42
C THR A 16 7.90 13.21 13.15
N GLY A 17 8.95 12.79 12.45
CA GLY A 17 10.31 12.90 12.97
C GLY A 17 10.74 14.36 12.97
N VAL A 18 11.42 14.79 14.03
CA VAL A 18 11.96 16.15 14.18
C VAL A 18 13.40 16.09 14.63
N ALA A 19 14.29 16.79 13.92
CA ALA A 19 15.68 16.94 14.32
C ALA A 19 16.14 18.39 14.15
N ALA A 20 17.12 18.81 14.96
CA ALA A 20 17.79 20.10 14.82
C ALA A 20 19.29 19.94 15.03
N ILE A 21 20.08 20.57 14.17
CA ILE A 21 21.54 20.63 14.24
C ILE A 21 22.03 22.07 14.13
N ASP A 22 23.16 22.39 14.78
CA ASP A 22 23.84 23.68 14.60
C ASP A 22 24.78 23.67 13.38
N ALA A 23 25.36 24.83 13.06
CA ALA A 23 26.30 24.99 11.94
C ALA A 23 27.61 24.22 12.08
N ASP A 24 27.94 23.74 13.30
CA ASP A 24 29.10 22.91 13.59
C ASP A 24 28.80 21.41 13.45
N GLY A 25 27.55 21.04 13.15
CA GLY A 25 27.07 19.67 13.05
C GLY A 25 26.75 19.04 14.40
N ARG A 26 26.54 19.81 15.47
CA ARG A 26 26.09 19.27 16.76
C ARG A 26 24.59 19.05 16.71
N VAL A 27 24.16 17.88 17.14
CA VAL A 27 22.75 17.54 17.28
C VAL A 27 22.19 18.22 18.54
N LEU A 28 21.23 19.12 18.35
CA LEU A 28 20.54 19.87 19.40
C LEU A 28 19.24 19.18 19.82
N HIS A 29 18.56 18.52 18.87
CA HIS A 29 17.31 17.82 19.11
C HIS A 29 17.15 16.65 18.13
N VAL A 30 16.60 15.53 18.60
CA VAL A 30 16.07 14.42 17.80
C VAL A 30 14.90 13.83 18.56
N GLY A 31 13.75 13.71 17.92
CA GLY A 31 12.52 13.23 18.55
C GLY A 31 11.36 13.16 17.58
N VAL A 32 10.15 13.09 18.13
CA VAL A 32 8.89 13.02 17.38
C VAL A 32 7.95 14.14 17.82
N ALA A 33 7.11 14.57 16.89
CA ALA A 33 5.95 15.42 17.12
C ALA A 33 4.72 14.82 16.42
N GLN A 34 3.50 15.19 16.82
CA GLN A 34 2.28 14.50 16.35
C GLN A 34 1.52 15.34 15.33
N ASP A 35 1.13 16.55 15.74
CA ASP A 35 0.38 17.52 14.95
C ASP A 35 1.23 18.75 14.59
N ASP A 36 0.67 19.67 13.79
CA ASP A 36 1.37 20.86 13.31
C ASP A 36 1.77 21.80 14.46
N ASP A 37 0.94 21.90 15.50
CA ASP A 37 1.21 22.74 16.67
C ASP A 37 2.39 22.21 17.49
N SER A 38 2.45 20.90 17.71
CA SER A 38 3.57 20.24 18.40
C SER A 38 4.85 20.27 17.56
N ILE A 39 4.77 20.16 16.22
CA ILE A 39 5.92 20.38 15.34
C ILE A 39 6.43 21.81 15.51
N ALA A 40 5.55 22.81 15.35
CA ALA A 40 5.90 24.22 15.45
C ALA A 40 6.47 24.57 16.84
N ALA A 41 5.89 24.03 17.92
CA ALA A 41 6.39 24.22 19.28
C ALA A 41 7.78 23.61 19.48
N THR A 42 8.01 22.41 18.96
CA THR A 42 9.29 21.67 19.08
C THR A 42 10.40 22.40 18.35
N ILE A 43 10.15 22.92 17.15
CA ILE A 43 11.19 23.57 16.34
C ILE A 43 11.32 25.07 16.61
N ARG A 44 10.36 25.68 17.31
CA ARG A 44 10.36 27.12 17.66
C ARG A 44 11.71 27.62 18.18
N PRO A 45 12.45 26.92 19.08
CA PRO A 45 13.74 27.41 19.56
C PRO A 45 14.80 27.56 18.46
N TYR A 46 14.69 26.77 17.39
CA TYR A 46 15.69 26.68 16.32
C TYR A 46 15.35 27.53 15.10
N VAL A 47 14.11 28.02 14.98
CA VAL A 47 13.62 28.82 13.84
C VAL A 47 13.36 30.30 14.18
N LYS A 48 13.82 30.78 15.33
CA LYS A 48 13.71 32.20 15.74
C LYS A 48 14.60 33.11 14.90
N ASP A 49 15.86 32.71 14.74
CA ASP A 49 16.89 33.43 14.01
C ASP A 49 17.20 32.69 12.69
N ASP A 50 18.41 32.87 12.14
CA ASP A 50 18.88 32.20 10.92
C ASP A 50 18.65 30.68 10.97
N CYS A 51 17.80 30.19 10.07
CA CYS A 51 17.44 28.79 9.99
C CYS A 51 17.16 28.31 8.56
N LEU A 52 17.44 27.03 8.33
CA LEU A 52 17.01 26.30 7.14
C LEU A 52 16.27 25.03 7.59
N VAL A 53 14.99 24.92 7.22
CA VAL A 53 14.15 23.78 7.55
C VAL A 53 14.02 22.87 6.33
N ALA A 54 14.62 21.69 6.38
CA ALA A 54 14.53 20.66 5.35
C ALA A 54 13.41 19.68 5.66
N ILE A 55 12.43 19.55 4.76
CA ILE A 55 11.19 18.80 4.97
C ILE A 55 11.09 17.68 3.94
N ASP A 56 10.96 16.43 4.39
CA ASP A 56 10.61 15.27 3.54
C ASP A 56 9.11 15.25 3.26
N ALA A 57 8.65 16.26 2.53
CA ALA A 57 7.29 16.32 2.00
C ALA A 57 7.16 17.42 0.94
N PRO A 58 6.22 17.26 0.00
CA PRO A 58 5.94 18.27 -1.01
C PRO A 58 5.62 19.65 -0.43
N LEU A 59 6.39 20.69 -0.80
CA LEU A 59 6.08 22.08 -0.48
C LEU A 59 5.12 22.69 -1.50
N ILE A 60 5.28 22.32 -2.77
CA ILE A 60 4.54 22.92 -3.89
C ILE A 60 4.00 21.79 -4.76
N VAL A 61 2.67 21.75 -4.90
CA VAL A 61 1.95 20.79 -5.73
C VAL A 61 0.89 21.55 -6.52
N LYS A 62 1.03 21.55 -7.85
CA LYS A 62 0.14 22.29 -8.78
C LYS A 62 -0.50 21.43 -9.86
N ASN A 63 0.06 20.25 -10.10
CA ASN A 63 -0.47 19.28 -11.06
C ASN A 63 -1.70 18.58 -10.49
N ALA A 64 -2.73 18.40 -11.33
CA ALA A 64 -3.96 17.72 -10.95
C ALA A 64 -3.74 16.22 -10.68
N GLU A 65 -3.00 15.56 -11.56
CA GLU A 65 -2.69 14.12 -11.50
C GLU A 65 -1.20 13.88 -11.87
N GLY A 66 -0.68 12.67 -11.61
CA GLY A 66 0.65 12.22 -12.05
C GLY A 66 1.85 12.83 -11.30
N TYR A 67 3.04 12.70 -11.89
CA TYR A 67 4.29 13.20 -11.32
C TYR A 67 4.53 14.69 -11.60
N ARG A 68 5.06 15.42 -10.60
CA ARG A 68 5.62 16.76 -10.78
C ARG A 68 6.88 16.71 -11.67
N PRO A 69 7.23 17.82 -12.35
CA PRO A 69 8.48 17.90 -13.12
C PRO A 69 9.71 17.47 -12.30
N CYS A 70 9.85 17.96 -11.07
CA CYS A 70 10.94 17.59 -10.16
C CYS A 70 11.02 16.09 -9.88
N GLU A 71 9.90 15.42 -9.62
CA GLU A 71 9.86 13.98 -9.35
C GLU A 71 10.26 13.16 -10.57
N ARG A 72 9.86 13.59 -11.79
CA ARG A 72 10.28 12.92 -13.03
C ARG A 72 11.79 13.00 -13.25
N GLU A 73 12.36 14.19 -13.04
CA GLU A 73 13.80 14.40 -13.20
C GLU A 73 14.60 13.65 -12.13
N LEU A 74 14.15 13.69 -10.87
CA LEU A 74 14.75 12.92 -9.79
C LEU A 74 14.66 11.41 -10.06
N ASN A 75 13.49 10.91 -10.51
CA ASN A 75 13.30 9.48 -10.80
C ASN A 75 14.18 8.99 -11.94
N ARG A 76 14.42 9.81 -12.96
CA ARG A 76 15.36 9.49 -14.04
C ARG A 76 16.75 9.13 -13.50
N ASP A 77 17.20 9.86 -12.48
CA ASP A 77 18.54 9.70 -11.93
C ASP A 77 18.57 8.63 -10.81
N PHE A 78 17.50 8.56 -10.00
CA PHE A 78 17.49 7.80 -8.75
C PHE A 78 16.67 6.50 -8.74
N GLN A 79 15.77 6.26 -9.71
CA GLN A 79 14.90 5.07 -9.70
C GLN A 79 15.69 3.75 -9.72
N ARG A 80 16.86 3.72 -10.38
CA ARG A 80 17.73 2.55 -10.44
C ARG A 80 18.32 2.13 -9.09
N PHE A 81 18.35 3.04 -8.11
CA PHE A 81 18.79 2.77 -6.75
C PHE A 81 17.61 2.43 -5.80
N ASP A 82 16.40 2.27 -6.35
CA ASP A 82 15.14 2.21 -5.59
C ASP A 82 14.88 3.45 -4.73
N ALA A 83 15.39 4.61 -5.16
CA ALA A 83 15.25 5.90 -4.49
C ALA A 83 14.32 6.85 -5.28
N GLY A 84 13.37 6.31 -6.03
CA GLY A 84 12.40 7.12 -6.77
C GLY A 84 11.37 7.78 -5.84
N ALA A 85 11.02 9.04 -6.11
CA ALA A 85 9.92 9.74 -5.49
C ALA A 85 8.58 9.22 -6.02
N ARG A 86 7.56 9.26 -5.16
CA ARG A 86 6.17 8.96 -5.52
C ARG A 86 5.51 10.22 -6.10
N PRO A 87 4.44 10.09 -6.91
CA PRO A 87 3.76 11.25 -7.47
C PRO A 87 2.98 12.01 -6.39
N ALA A 88 3.19 13.33 -6.30
CA ALA A 88 2.35 14.26 -5.55
C ALA A 88 1.50 15.10 -6.51
N PHE A 89 0.19 15.15 -6.28
CA PHE A 89 -0.77 15.83 -7.15
C PHE A 89 -2.05 16.22 -6.40
N THR A 90 -2.72 17.30 -6.82
CA THR A 90 -3.79 17.96 -6.05
C THR A 90 -5.11 17.18 -5.97
N GLU A 91 -5.31 16.16 -6.81
CA GLU A 91 -6.46 15.25 -6.67
C GLU A 91 -6.33 14.30 -5.45
N ARG A 92 -5.11 14.13 -4.91
CA ARG A 92 -4.91 13.51 -3.58
C ARG A 92 -5.20 14.54 -2.49
N PRO A 93 -6.15 14.28 -1.56
CA PRO A 93 -6.54 15.24 -0.54
C PRO A 93 -5.38 15.81 0.28
N GLU A 94 -4.37 14.99 0.56
CA GLU A 94 -3.20 15.34 1.37
C GLU A 94 -2.31 16.40 0.68
N PHE A 95 -2.37 16.51 -0.65
CA PHE A 95 -1.53 17.41 -1.44
C PHE A 95 -2.29 18.59 -2.04
N ARG A 96 -3.61 18.70 -1.81
CA ARG A 96 -4.38 19.91 -2.18
C ARG A 96 -3.90 21.12 -1.40
N HIS A 97 -3.58 20.91 -0.12
CA HIS A 97 -2.97 21.89 0.77
C HIS A 97 -1.78 21.21 1.47
N PRO A 98 -0.62 21.11 0.79
CA PRO A 98 0.49 20.32 1.29
C PRO A 98 0.87 20.73 2.71
N ARG A 99 0.95 19.76 3.62
CA ARG A 99 1.21 19.98 5.04
C ARG A 99 2.51 20.77 5.28
N ALA A 100 3.56 20.46 4.52
CA ALA A 100 4.83 21.18 4.57
C ALA A 100 4.66 22.69 4.26
N ALA A 101 3.82 23.03 3.27
CA ALA A 101 3.53 24.41 2.91
C ALA A 101 2.81 25.16 4.04
N ARG A 102 1.86 24.49 4.72
CA ARG A 102 1.16 25.07 5.89
C ARG A 102 2.14 25.37 7.02
N ILE A 103 3.02 24.42 7.34
CA ILE A 103 4.03 24.59 8.41
C ILE A 103 5.00 25.72 8.06
N ALA A 104 5.51 25.75 6.81
CA ALA A 104 6.40 26.83 6.35
C ALA A 104 5.72 28.21 6.44
N SER A 105 4.45 28.31 6.01
CA SER A 105 3.67 29.53 6.11
C SER A 105 3.40 29.96 7.56
N ALA A 106 3.05 29.02 8.45
CA ALA A 106 2.79 29.31 9.86
C ALA A 106 4.04 29.81 10.61
N LEU A 107 5.23 29.45 10.12
CA LEU A 107 6.51 29.84 10.70
C LEU A 107 7.18 31.01 9.97
N ASP A 108 6.53 31.57 8.93
CA ASP A 108 7.06 32.65 8.10
C ASP A 108 8.44 32.29 7.50
N LEU A 109 8.52 31.11 6.88
CA LEU A 109 9.71 30.60 6.21
C LEU A 109 9.59 30.78 4.70
N ASP A 110 10.65 31.33 4.10
CA ASP A 110 10.72 31.47 2.65
C ASP A 110 11.00 30.10 1.99
N ILE A 111 10.15 29.72 1.04
CA ILE A 111 10.21 28.42 0.35
C ILE A 111 10.86 28.52 -1.03
N ASP A 112 11.38 29.67 -1.44
CA ASP A 112 12.16 29.77 -2.67
C ASP A 112 13.60 29.29 -2.41
N PRO A 113 14.05 28.20 -3.06
CA PRO A 113 15.39 27.68 -2.83
C PRO A 113 16.50 28.60 -3.35
N SER A 114 16.17 29.58 -4.20
CA SER A 114 17.09 30.63 -4.66
C SER A 114 17.10 31.87 -3.76
N SER A 115 16.23 31.90 -2.73
CA SER A 115 16.14 33.03 -1.82
C SER A 115 17.39 33.21 -0.97
N SER A 116 17.73 34.48 -0.74
CA SER A 116 18.77 34.93 0.20
C SER A 116 18.22 35.14 1.62
N SER A 117 16.94 34.83 1.87
CA SER A 117 16.34 34.92 3.20
C SER A 117 17.14 34.11 4.23
N HIS A 118 17.28 34.68 5.43
CA HIS A 118 17.91 34.01 6.56
C HIS A 118 17.03 32.90 7.17
N ARG A 119 15.73 32.89 6.86
CA ARG A 119 14.75 31.92 7.39
C ARG A 119 14.04 31.24 6.23
N ARG A 120 14.43 29.99 5.95
CA ARG A 120 14.00 29.25 4.77
C ARG A 120 13.45 27.87 5.10
N ALA A 121 12.60 27.36 4.22
CA ALA A 121 12.20 25.95 4.18
C ALA A 121 12.43 25.36 2.78
N ILE A 122 12.83 24.10 2.72
CA ILE A 122 13.05 23.37 1.47
C ILE A 122 12.46 21.97 1.51
N GLU A 123 12.06 21.51 0.33
CA GLU A 123 11.66 20.12 0.10
C GLU A 123 12.91 19.29 -0.15
N VAL A 124 13.11 18.24 0.65
CA VAL A 124 14.21 17.27 0.52
C VAL A 124 13.65 15.87 0.38
N TYR A 125 14.50 14.91 -0.01
CA TYR A 125 14.11 13.50 -0.05
C TYR A 125 15.27 12.61 0.49
N PRO A 126 15.13 11.97 1.67
CA PRO A 126 16.21 11.25 2.35
C PRO A 126 16.76 10.06 1.56
N HIS A 127 15.91 9.32 0.85
CA HIS A 127 16.33 8.11 0.14
C HIS A 127 17.39 8.39 -0.96
N PRO A 128 17.18 9.34 -1.90
CA PRO A 128 18.24 9.79 -2.80
C PRO A 128 19.48 10.31 -2.08
N ALA A 129 19.30 11.09 -1.01
CA ALA A 129 20.42 11.67 -0.28
C ALA A 129 21.33 10.59 0.32
N THR A 130 20.76 9.58 0.98
CA THR A 130 21.53 8.46 1.56
C THR A 130 22.26 7.63 0.51
N VAL A 131 21.69 7.47 -0.70
CA VAL A 131 22.38 6.82 -1.83
C VAL A 131 23.67 7.55 -2.21
N VAL A 132 23.64 8.89 -2.22
CA VAL A 132 24.80 9.72 -2.56
C VAL A 132 25.78 9.78 -1.38
N LEU A 133 25.30 10.17 -0.21
CA LEU A 133 26.13 10.40 0.99
C LEU A 133 26.89 9.15 1.44
N PHE A 134 26.30 7.97 1.29
CA PHE A 134 26.88 6.71 1.74
C PHE A 134 27.30 5.79 0.59
N GLY A 135 27.20 6.26 -0.66
CA GLY A 135 27.63 5.49 -1.84
C GLY A 135 26.85 4.20 -2.05
N LEU A 136 25.58 4.14 -1.65
CA LEU A 136 24.78 2.90 -1.67
C LEU A 136 24.42 2.52 -3.11
N ASP A 137 24.36 1.22 -3.40
CA ASP A 137 23.87 0.69 -4.69
C ASP A 137 22.35 0.58 -4.76
N LYS A 138 21.69 0.46 -3.61
CA LYS A 138 20.24 0.46 -3.42
C LYS A 138 19.90 1.12 -2.08
N THR A 139 18.67 1.62 -1.94
CA THR A 139 18.16 2.10 -0.65
C THR A 139 18.16 1.01 0.41
N LEU A 140 18.51 1.38 1.64
CA LEU A 140 18.38 0.51 2.81
C LEU A 140 16.88 0.28 3.10
N LYS A 141 16.48 -0.98 3.33
CA LYS A 141 15.06 -1.35 3.47
C LYS A 141 14.59 -1.35 4.93
N TYR A 142 14.73 -0.23 5.61
CA TYR A 142 14.35 -0.12 7.03
C TYR A 142 12.84 0.15 7.24
N LYS A 143 12.15 0.71 6.24
CA LYS A 143 10.68 0.95 6.29
C LYS A 143 9.82 -0.22 5.75
N ARG A 144 10.41 -1.34 5.28
CA ARG A 144 9.69 -2.47 4.65
C ARG A 144 10.41 -3.80 4.86
N GLY A 145 9.65 -4.89 4.98
CA GLY A 145 10.19 -6.25 5.13
C GLY A 145 9.89 -6.84 6.50
N SER A 146 10.57 -7.95 6.83
CA SER A 146 10.49 -8.57 8.15
C SER A 146 10.97 -7.63 9.25
N PHE A 147 10.57 -7.87 10.49
CA PHE A 147 11.02 -7.08 11.63
C PHE A 147 12.56 -7.07 11.74
N GLU A 148 13.18 -8.24 11.60
CA GLU A 148 14.62 -8.43 11.70
C GLU A 148 15.37 -7.71 10.57
N ASP A 149 14.84 -7.74 9.35
CA ASP A 149 15.44 -7.03 8.22
C ASP A 149 15.33 -5.52 8.41
N ARG A 150 14.17 -5.03 8.83
CA ARG A 150 13.94 -3.61 9.09
C ARG A 150 14.88 -3.09 10.18
N GLN A 151 14.97 -3.79 11.31
CA GLN A 151 15.85 -3.43 12.42
C GLN A 151 17.31 -3.39 11.98
N ARG A 152 17.77 -4.42 11.26
CA ARG A 152 19.15 -4.51 10.76
C ARG A 152 19.48 -3.37 9.80
N GLU A 153 18.60 -3.07 8.84
CA GLU A 153 18.81 -1.99 7.88
C GLU A 153 18.72 -0.60 8.54
N LEU A 154 17.88 -0.43 9.57
CA LEU A 154 17.80 0.83 10.34
C LEU A 154 19.09 1.06 11.13
N LEU A 155 19.60 0.05 11.82
CA LEU A 155 20.88 0.13 12.54
C LEU A 155 22.05 0.39 11.59
N LYS A 156 21.99 -0.15 10.36
CA LYS A 156 22.97 0.15 9.31
C LYS A 156 22.90 1.62 8.89
N LEU A 157 21.71 2.18 8.69
CA LEU A 157 21.53 3.61 8.43
C LEU A 157 22.09 4.46 9.57
N MET A 158 21.76 4.14 10.83
CA MET A 158 22.27 4.85 12.00
C MET A 158 23.79 4.81 12.07
N THR A 159 24.40 3.68 11.73
CA THR A 159 25.87 3.55 11.66
C THR A 159 26.47 4.48 10.59
N HIS A 160 25.88 4.56 9.41
CA HIS A 160 26.31 5.52 8.38
C HIS A 160 26.15 6.98 8.82
N ILE A 161 25.07 7.32 9.54
CA ILE A 161 24.87 8.66 10.11
C ILE A 161 25.97 9.00 11.11
N GLU A 162 26.40 8.04 11.92
CA GLU A 162 27.49 8.24 12.88
C GLU A 162 28.86 8.43 12.22
N GLU A 163 29.08 7.79 11.07
CA GLU A 163 30.30 7.97 10.27
C GLU A 163 30.44 9.38 9.70
N LEU A 164 29.34 10.15 9.62
CA LEU A 164 29.36 11.56 9.22
C LEU A 164 30.13 12.47 10.19
N ASP A 165 30.56 12.02 11.38
CA ASP A 165 31.49 12.78 12.24
C ASP A 165 32.84 13.01 11.53
N LYS A 166 33.16 12.19 10.52
CA LYS A 166 34.37 12.30 9.69
C LYS A 166 34.11 12.96 8.33
N ALA A 167 32.86 13.26 7.98
CA ALA A 167 32.49 13.86 6.71
C ALA A 167 32.69 15.38 6.70
N THR A 168 32.53 16.00 5.53
CA THR A 168 32.50 17.46 5.36
C THR A 168 31.23 17.84 4.60
N PRO A 169 30.29 18.59 5.20
CA PRO A 169 30.29 19.05 6.60
C PRO A 169 30.17 17.89 7.60
N ARG A 170 30.66 18.09 8.82
CA ARG A 170 30.64 17.06 9.86
C ARG A 170 29.25 16.96 10.52
N LEU A 171 28.86 15.77 10.97
CA LEU A 171 27.71 15.55 11.85
C LEU A 171 28.12 14.72 13.08
N ARG A 172 27.97 15.31 14.26
CA ARG A 172 28.41 14.75 15.54
C ARG A 172 27.31 13.94 16.24
N ALA A 173 26.66 13.02 15.52
CA ALA A 173 25.51 12.28 16.03
C ALA A 173 25.82 11.55 17.35
N ASN A 174 26.94 10.82 17.41
CA ASN A 174 27.41 10.08 18.59
C ASN A 174 27.78 10.92 19.81
N ARG A 175 27.79 12.26 19.69
CA ARG A 175 28.02 13.17 20.82
C ARG A 175 26.72 13.66 21.46
N SER A 176 25.58 13.32 20.87
CA SER A 176 24.26 13.62 21.43
C SER A 176 23.75 12.44 22.25
N VAL A 177 23.36 12.73 23.49
CA VAL A 177 22.71 11.76 24.37
C VAL A 177 21.40 11.27 23.76
N SER A 178 20.60 12.15 23.15
CA SER A 178 19.32 11.77 22.54
C SER A 178 19.48 10.81 21.35
N TRP A 179 20.56 10.97 20.57
CA TRP A 179 20.88 10.05 19.48
C TRP A 179 21.32 8.68 20.01
N VAL A 180 22.21 8.66 21.01
CA VAL A 180 22.67 7.42 21.65
C VAL A 180 21.51 6.66 22.30
N GLU A 181 20.57 7.36 22.93
CA GLU A 181 19.35 6.76 23.47
C GLU A 181 18.42 6.22 22.39
N LEU A 182 18.22 6.96 21.29
CA LEU A 182 17.47 6.51 20.13
C LEU A 182 18.05 5.20 19.57
N ARG A 183 19.38 5.14 19.38
CA ARG A 183 20.05 3.93 18.90
C ARG A 183 19.80 2.74 19.82
N LYS A 184 19.97 2.93 21.13
CA LYS A 184 19.73 1.87 22.12
C LYS A 184 18.29 1.36 22.09
N ARG A 185 17.30 2.23 21.85
CA ARG A 185 15.89 1.79 21.68
C ARG A 185 15.69 0.95 20.43
N VAL A 186 16.30 1.33 19.31
CA VAL A 186 16.26 0.54 18.07
C VAL A 186 16.95 -0.81 18.27
N GLU A 187 18.11 -0.85 18.94
CA GLU A 187 18.83 -2.10 19.25
C GLU A 187 18.03 -3.02 20.18
N ALA A 188 17.32 -2.44 21.16
CA ALA A 188 16.50 -3.18 22.12
C ALA A 188 15.07 -3.47 21.62
N ALA A 189 14.71 -3.05 20.40
CA ALA A 189 13.38 -3.28 19.85
C ALA A 189 13.13 -4.79 19.69
N THR A 190 11.90 -5.22 19.98
CA THR A 190 11.42 -6.60 19.83
C THR A 190 10.12 -6.69 19.04
N ARG A 191 9.54 -5.55 18.65
CA ARG A 191 8.25 -5.48 17.93
C ARG A 191 8.28 -4.39 16.85
N PRO A 192 7.59 -4.57 15.71
CA PRO A 192 7.56 -3.60 14.62
C PRO A 192 7.16 -2.17 15.03
N GLY A 193 6.14 -2.01 15.88
CA GLY A 193 5.67 -0.68 16.32
C GLY A 193 6.71 0.14 17.10
N GLN A 194 7.75 -0.49 17.64
CA GLN A 194 8.87 0.24 18.26
C GLN A 194 9.81 0.82 17.19
N LEU A 195 10.02 0.12 16.08
CA LEU A 195 10.77 0.63 14.93
C LEU A 195 10.00 1.74 14.22
N ASP A 196 8.69 1.56 14.03
CA ASP A 196 7.83 2.60 13.44
C ASP A 196 7.92 3.92 14.22
N ARG A 197 8.07 3.83 15.55
CA ARG A 197 8.23 5.01 16.41
C ARG A 197 9.58 5.72 16.24
N ASP A 198 10.64 4.94 16.05
CA ASP A 198 12.03 5.42 16.11
C ASP A 198 12.66 5.62 14.70
N GLU A 199 12.01 5.21 13.60
CA GLU A 199 12.49 5.43 12.23
C GLU A 199 12.38 6.90 11.78
N ASP A 200 11.26 7.58 12.04
CA ASP A 200 11.05 8.97 11.57
C ASP A 200 12.08 9.94 12.17
N PRO A 201 12.46 9.88 13.48
CA PRO A 201 13.53 10.71 14.02
C PRO A 201 14.90 10.51 13.34
N VAL A 202 15.18 9.30 12.85
CA VAL A 202 16.42 9.00 12.12
C VAL A 202 16.42 9.71 10.77
N ASP A 203 15.32 9.62 10.03
CA ASP A 203 15.16 10.30 8.74
C ASP A 203 15.09 11.81 8.87
N ALA A 204 14.49 12.33 9.95
CA ALA A 204 14.51 13.74 10.26
C ALA A 204 15.94 14.26 10.47
N LEU A 205 16.82 13.48 11.10
CA LEU A 205 18.23 13.87 11.23
C LEU A 205 18.95 13.90 9.88
N ILE A 206 18.64 12.97 8.97
CA ILE A 206 19.11 13.02 7.58
C ILE A 206 18.59 14.29 6.89
N CYS A 207 17.31 14.64 7.04
CA CYS A 207 16.75 15.86 6.47
C CYS A 207 17.52 17.11 6.95
N ALA A 208 17.74 17.23 8.27
CA ALA A 208 18.52 18.32 8.85
C ALA A 208 19.94 18.37 8.25
N TYR A 209 20.56 17.21 8.10
CA TYR A 209 21.89 17.09 7.51
C TYR A 209 21.93 17.46 6.02
N ILE A 210 20.89 17.18 5.23
CA ILE A 210 20.79 17.67 3.84
C ILE A 210 20.79 19.20 3.81
N GLY A 211 20.08 19.85 4.74
CA GLY A 211 20.12 21.31 4.89
C GLY A 211 21.52 21.85 5.21
N LEU A 212 22.22 21.23 6.17
CA LEU A 212 23.61 21.58 6.51
C LEU A 212 24.56 21.33 5.33
N TYR A 213 24.39 20.21 4.63
CA TYR A 213 25.16 19.82 3.47
C TYR A 213 25.02 20.85 2.35
N TRP A 214 23.79 21.24 2.01
CA TRP A 214 23.53 22.25 0.99
C TRP A 214 24.10 23.63 1.35
N TYR A 215 24.04 24.01 2.63
CA TYR A 215 24.60 25.29 3.07
C TYR A 215 26.13 25.35 2.93
N HIS A 216 26.84 24.27 3.26
CA HIS A 216 28.31 24.23 3.18
C HIS A 216 28.83 23.85 1.80
N ARG A 217 28.05 23.13 1.00
CA ARG A 217 28.44 22.57 -0.30
C ARG A 217 27.33 22.79 -1.35
N PRO A 218 26.94 24.04 -1.64
CA PRO A 218 25.85 24.32 -2.56
C PRO A 218 26.10 23.79 -3.98
N GLU A 219 27.37 23.66 -4.39
CA GLU A 219 27.81 23.11 -5.68
C GLU A 219 27.64 21.58 -5.80
N ASP A 220 27.53 20.87 -4.67
CA ASP A 220 27.39 19.42 -4.63
C ASP A 220 25.94 18.97 -4.41
N VAL A 221 24.98 19.86 -4.67
CA VAL A 221 23.55 19.63 -4.51
C VAL A 221 22.83 19.90 -5.82
N THR A 222 21.90 19.03 -6.17
CA THR A 222 21.00 19.21 -7.30
C THR A 222 19.62 19.62 -6.79
N ILE A 223 19.07 20.67 -7.39
CA ILE A 223 17.68 21.05 -7.23
C ILE A 223 16.94 20.56 -8.47
N TYR A 224 16.09 19.55 -8.30
CA TYR A 224 15.24 19.04 -9.35
C TYR A 224 13.97 19.89 -9.44
N GLY A 225 13.57 20.34 -10.63
CA GLY A 225 12.45 21.27 -10.81
C GLY A 225 12.71 22.71 -10.34
N ASP A 226 11.64 23.43 -10.00
CA ASP A 226 11.69 24.87 -9.70
C ASP A 226 10.59 25.31 -8.72
N VAL A 227 10.70 26.52 -8.17
CA VAL A 227 9.71 27.07 -7.24
C VAL A 227 8.32 27.25 -7.88
N ALA A 228 8.24 27.36 -9.22
CA ALA A 228 6.97 27.57 -9.90
C ALA A 228 6.15 26.27 -10.01
N SER A 229 6.79 25.11 -10.14
CA SER A 229 6.14 23.81 -10.37
C SER A 229 6.37 22.78 -9.26
N GLY A 230 7.24 23.10 -8.29
CA GLY A 230 7.70 22.23 -7.23
C GLY A 230 9.12 21.73 -7.49
N TYR A 231 9.88 21.55 -6.41
CA TYR A 231 11.28 21.18 -6.47
C TYR A 231 11.67 20.18 -5.38
N ILE A 232 12.76 19.45 -5.58
CA ILE A 232 13.35 18.58 -4.55
C ILE A 232 14.86 18.84 -4.50
N VAL A 233 15.38 19.07 -3.30
CA VAL A 233 16.81 19.30 -3.03
C VAL A 233 17.43 18.00 -2.50
N THR A 234 18.50 17.55 -3.15
CA THR A 234 19.28 16.37 -2.70
C THR A 234 20.75 16.52 -3.12
N PRO A 235 21.71 15.95 -2.38
CA PRO A 235 23.09 15.83 -2.84
C PRO A 235 23.17 15.29 -4.28
N SER A 236 24.04 15.87 -5.09
CA SER A 236 24.19 15.56 -6.50
C SER A 236 24.73 14.15 -6.69
N LEU A 237 24.07 13.38 -7.56
CA LEU A 237 24.57 12.06 -7.93
C LEU A 237 25.89 12.22 -8.72
N PRO A 238 27.00 11.55 -8.32
CA PRO A 238 28.29 11.68 -9.01
C PRO A 238 28.18 11.37 -10.50
N ALA A 239 28.96 12.05 -11.34
CA ALA A 239 28.83 11.97 -12.80
C ALA A 239 29.01 10.56 -13.35
N GLU A 240 29.90 9.75 -12.78
CA GLU A 240 30.09 8.34 -13.12
C GLU A 240 28.88 7.46 -12.78
N ARG A 241 28.06 7.92 -11.81
CA ARG A 241 26.80 7.29 -11.40
C ARG A 241 25.58 8.01 -12.01
N LEU A 242 25.72 9.01 -12.86
CA LEU A 242 24.59 9.50 -13.63
C LEU A 242 24.24 8.49 -14.75
N PRO A 243 22.96 8.37 -15.14
CA PRO A 243 22.62 7.75 -16.41
C PRO A 243 23.42 8.44 -17.51
N ARG A 244 24.25 7.70 -18.27
CA ARG A 244 25.06 8.31 -19.33
C ARG A 244 24.13 9.09 -20.28
N PRO A 245 24.37 10.38 -20.53
CA PRO A 245 23.57 11.12 -21.49
C PRO A 245 23.71 10.42 -22.83
N ARG A 246 22.57 10.03 -23.42
CA ARG A 246 22.54 9.77 -24.86
C ARG A 246 22.97 11.07 -25.52
N LYS A 247 24.10 11.07 -26.22
CA LYS A 247 24.58 12.22 -27.02
C LYS A 247 23.41 12.81 -27.82
N GLU A 248 23.18 14.12 -27.67
CA GLU A 248 22.31 14.85 -28.58
C GLU A 248 22.91 14.78 -30.00
N PRO A 249 22.13 14.44 -31.05
CA PRO A 249 22.60 14.53 -32.41
C PRO A 249 22.21 15.88 -33.00
N SER A 250 23.16 16.83 -33.03
CA SER A 250 23.22 17.84 -34.09
C SER A 250 23.61 17.12 -35.40
N ASN A 251 22.79 17.26 -36.44
CA ASN A 251 22.77 16.51 -37.71
C ASN A 251 22.27 15.06 -37.59
N GLN A 252 20.97 14.84 -37.83
CA GLN A 252 20.41 13.52 -38.01
C GLN A 252 20.29 13.15 -39.51
N PRO A 253 20.98 12.10 -39.97
CA PRO A 253 20.31 10.99 -40.63
C PRO A 253 19.32 10.33 -39.64
N ALA A 254 18.17 9.87 -40.12
CA ALA A 254 17.01 9.42 -39.34
C ALA A 254 17.33 8.57 -38.09
N PRO A 255 16.58 8.74 -36.99
CA PRO A 255 16.87 8.09 -35.71
C PRO A 255 16.76 6.55 -35.80
N PRO A 256 17.63 5.79 -35.09
CA PRO A 256 17.39 4.36 -34.91
C PRO A 256 16.13 4.14 -34.08
N ALA A 257 15.31 3.17 -34.51
CA ALA A 257 13.89 3.07 -34.22
C ALA A 257 13.50 3.28 -32.74
N VAL A 258 12.71 4.33 -32.49
CA VAL A 258 11.75 4.41 -31.38
C VAL A 258 10.98 3.08 -31.33
N LEU A 259 10.60 2.60 -30.14
CA LEU A 259 9.51 1.61 -30.05
C LEU A 259 8.28 2.27 -30.67
N THR A 260 8.11 2.09 -31.98
CA THR A 260 6.88 2.48 -32.68
C THR A 260 5.73 1.72 -32.03
N ALA A 261 4.50 2.23 -32.17
CA ALA A 261 3.31 1.48 -31.74
C ALA A 261 3.36 0.01 -32.24
N GLN A 262 3.86 -0.19 -33.45
CA GLN A 262 4.09 -1.51 -34.05
C GLN A 262 5.18 -2.33 -33.33
N ASN A 263 6.31 -1.73 -32.95
CA ASN A 263 7.36 -2.41 -32.19
C ASN A 263 6.91 -2.78 -30.76
N ALA A 264 6.10 -1.94 -30.11
CA ALA A 264 5.54 -2.22 -28.79
C ALA A 264 4.55 -3.40 -28.82
N VAL A 265 3.71 -3.47 -29.86
CA VAL A 265 2.79 -4.59 -30.07
C VAL A 265 3.54 -5.88 -30.39
N ALA A 266 4.61 -5.82 -31.19
CA ALA A 266 5.45 -6.98 -31.49
C ALA A 266 6.17 -7.50 -30.23
N GLU A 267 6.70 -6.60 -29.41
CA GLU A 267 7.32 -6.92 -28.12
C GLU A 267 6.30 -7.53 -27.15
N TYR A 268 5.10 -6.95 -27.05
CA TYR A 268 4.02 -7.50 -26.22
C TYR A 268 3.64 -8.91 -26.67
N ARG A 269 3.49 -9.13 -27.99
CA ARG A 269 3.23 -10.47 -28.54
C ARG A 269 4.31 -11.47 -28.14
N ARG A 270 5.58 -11.06 -28.10
CA ARG A 270 6.70 -11.89 -27.64
C ARG A 270 6.64 -12.21 -26.14
N ARG A 271 6.26 -11.24 -25.30
CA ARG A 271 6.16 -11.41 -23.84
C ARG A 271 4.89 -12.17 -23.41
N ARG A 272 3.85 -12.17 -24.23
CA ARG A 272 2.52 -12.69 -23.87
C ARG A 272 2.52 -14.11 -23.32
N PRO A 273 3.28 -15.09 -23.85
CA PRO A 273 3.32 -16.44 -23.26
C PRO A 273 3.77 -16.44 -21.78
N ALA A 274 4.80 -15.66 -21.43
CA ALA A 274 5.23 -15.52 -20.03
C ALA A 274 4.18 -14.79 -19.17
N LEU A 275 3.48 -13.80 -19.75
CA LEU A 275 2.38 -13.12 -19.05
C LEU A 275 1.19 -14.05 -18.79
N VAL A 276 0.96 -15.07 -19.62
CA VAL A 276 -0.06 -16.10 -19.37
C VAL A 276 0.29 -16.91 -18.13
N THR A 277 1.53 -17.40 -18.05
CA THR A 277 2.02 -18.12 -16.86
C THR A 277 1.95 -17.25 -15.61
N ALA A 278 2.38 -15.98 -15.70
CA ALA A 278 2.23 -15.04 -14.60
C ALA A 278 0.77 -14.86 -14.18
N THR A 279 -0.16 -14.79 -15.14
CA THR A 279 -1.60 -14.64 -14.87
C THR A 279 -2.15 -15.84 -14.09
N GLU A 280 -1.74 -17.05 -14.44
CA GLU A 280 -2.11 -18.29 -13.73
C GLU A 280 -1.56 -18.28 -12.30
N HIS A 281 -0.28 -17.90 -12.14
CA HIS A 281 0.35 -17.80 -10.83
C HIS A 281 -0.34 -16.77 -9.91
N TYR A 282 -0.67 -15.60 -10.44
CA TYR A 282 -1.48 -14.62 -9.68
C TYR A 282 -2.86 -15.16 -9.32
N LEU A 283 -3.51 -15.92 -10.22
CA LEU A 283 -4.83 -16.52 -9.95
C LEU A 283 -4.76 -17.53 -8.81
N GLU A 284 -3.79 -18.45 -8.85
CA GLU A 284 -3.58 -19.46 -7.83
C GLU A 284 -3.32 -18.82 -6.46
N LEU A 285 -2.40 -17.86 -6.40
CA LEU A 285 -2.04 -17.18 -5.16
C LEU A 285 -3.20 -16.38 -4.58
N VAL A 286 -3.89 -15.57 -5.39
CA VAL A 286 -5.05 -14.78 -4.92
C VAL A 286 -6.17 -15.70 -4.44
N THR A 287 -6.41 -16.81 -5.12
CA THR A 287 -7.40 -17.80 -4.70
C THR A 287 -7.02 -18.41 -3.35
N ALA A 288 -5.77 -18.87 -3.20
CA ALA A 288 -5.27 -19.44 -1.96
C ALA A 288 -5.35 -18.46 -0.78
N LEU A 289 -4.98 -17.19 -0.99
CA LEU A 289 -5.07 -16.15 0.04
C LEU A 289 -6.50 -15.91 0.51
N LEU A 290 -7.44 -15.80 -0.44
CA LEU A 290 -8.85 -15.56 -0.12
C LEU A 290 -9.50 -16.76 0.57
N ASP A 291 -9.15 -17.98 0.14
CA ASP A 291 -9.62 -19.21 0.74
C ASP A 291 -9.05 -19.41 2.16
N ASP A 292 -7.75 -19.16 2.40
CA ASP A 292 -7.14 -19.24 3.73
C ASP A 292 -7.72 -18.20 4.70
N ALA A 293 -7.99 -16.98 4.21
CA ALA A 293 -8.68 -15.96 4.98
C ALA A 293 -10.17 -16.28 5.24
N GLY A 294 -10.73 -17.26 4.54
CA GLY A 294 -12.13 -17.65 4.65
C GLY A 294 -13.10 -16.60 4.11
N ILE A 295 -12.66 -15.77 3.16
CA ILE A 295 -13.48 -14.70 2.58
C ILE A 295 -14.49 -15.31 1.61
N ASN A 296 -15.76 -14.92 1.74
CA ASN A 296 -16.79 -15.34 0.82
C ASN A 296 -16.75 -14.53 -0.49
N TYR A 297 -16.45 -15.19 -1.60
CA TYR A 297 -16.48 -14.63 -2.94
C TYR A 297 -17.28 -15.53 -3.90
N LEU A 298 -17.97 -14.90 -4.86
CA LEU A 298 -18.71 -15.57 -5.92
C LEU A 298 -17.77 -16.18 -6.97
N SER A 299 -16.76 -15.44 -7.42
CA SER A 299 -15.79 -15.93 -8.39
C SER A 299 -14.49 -15.13 -8.39
N ILE A 300 -13.40 -15.81 -8.73
CA ILE A 300 -12.12 -15.17 -9.10
C ILE A 300 -11.83 -15.59 -10.53
N THR A 301 -11.62 -14.62 -11.40
CA THR A 301 -11.26 -14.87 -12.81
C THR A 301 -10.02 -14.09 -13.17
N ALA A 302 -9.17 -14.67 -14.02
CA ALA A 302 -7.97 -14.02 -14.49
C ALA A 302 -7.93 -14.01 -16.02
N ARG A 303 -7.32 -12.98 -16.59
CA ARG A 303 -7.12 -12.85 -18.04
C ARG A 303 -5.82 -12.13 -18.36
N THR A 304 -5.10 -12.67 -19.33
CA THR A 304 -3.99 -11.98 -19.98
C THR A 304 -4.51 -11.21 -21.18
N LYS A 305 -4.22 -9.91 -21.25
CA LYS A 305 -4.75 -9.03 -22.31
C LYS A 305 -4.42 -9.57 -23.71
N SER A 306 -5.37 -9.51 -24.64
CA SER A 306 -5.14 -9.93 -26.03
C SER A 306 -4.21 -8.94 -26.73
N VAL A 307 -3.52 -9.40 -27.78
CA VAL A 307 -2.61 -8.54 -28.56
C VAL A 307 -3.37 -7.41 -29.24
N GLU A 308 -4.58 -7.70 -29.73
CA GLU A 308 -5.49 -6.76 -30.38
C GLU A 308 -5.94 -5.69 -29.38
N SER A 309 -6.33 -6.09 -28.17
CA SER A 309 -6.73 -5.17 -27.11
C SER A 309 -5.58 -4.30 -26.60
N PHE A 310 -4.36 -4.84 -26.60
CA PHE A 310 -3.15 -4.08 -26.28
C PHE A 310 -2.84 -3.05 -27.38
N ALA A 311 -2.88 -3.45 -28.65
CA ALA A 311 -2.68 -2.56 -29.80
C ALA A 311 -3.70 -1.40 -29.80
N ALA A 312 -4.98 -1.68 -29.57
CA ALA A 312 -6.01 -0.65 -29.46
C ALA A 312 -5.72 0.38 -28.35
N LYS A 313 -5.10 -0.05 -27.23
CA LYS A 313 -4.67 0.89 -26.18
C LYS A 313 -3.43 1.69 -26.57
N VAL A 314 -2.46 1.06 -27.23
CA VAL A 314 -1.23 1.73 -27.71
C VAL A 314 -1.56 2.90 -28.64
N ASP A 315 -2.58 2.74 -29.49
CA ASP A 315 -3.00 3.76 -30.46
C ASP A 315 -3.96 4.82 -29.87
N ARG A 316 -4.31 4.71 -28.58
CA ARG A 316 -5.23 5.65 -27.93
C ARG A 316 -4.61 7.04 -27.84
N THR A 317 -5.37 8.06 -28.23
CA THR A 317 -4.96 9.47 -28.16
C THR A 317 -5.92 10.29 -27.30
N VAL A 318 -5.39 11.31 -26.63
CA VAL A 318 -6.12 12.34 -25.88
C VAL A 318 -5.52 13.68 -26.27
N ASP A 319 -6.36 14.63 -26.66
CA ASP A 319 -5.96 15.98 -27.10
C ASP A 319 -4.87 15.98 -28.20
N GLY A 320 -4.97 15.05 -29.15
CA GLY A 320 -4.04 14.92 -30.27
C GLY A 320 -2.68 14.31 -29.92
N ARG A 321 -2.46 13.89 -28.67
CA ARG A 321 -1.23 13.21 -28.21
C ARG A 321 -1.54 11.76 -27.84
N ARG A 322 -0.56 10.87 -27.98
CA ARG A 322 -0.71 9.48 -27.51
C ARG A 322 -0.88 9.47 -26.00
N LEU A 323 -1.86 8.68 -25.54
CA LEU A 323 -2.13 8.52 -24.12
C LEU A 323 -0.99 7.78 -23.41
N TYR A 324 -0.36 6.83 -24.10
CA TYR A 324 0.75 6.05 -23.55
C TYR A 324 2.04 6.30 -24.33
N THR A 325 3.08 6.74 -23.63
CA THR A 325 4.40 7.02 -24.21
C THR A 325 5.33 5.82 -24.14
N ASP A 326 5.22 5.01 -23.08
CA ASP A 326 5.78 3.67 -22.98
C ASP A 326 4.67 2.64 -22.72
N PRO A 327 4.00 2.12 -23.77
CA PRO A 327 2.84 1.24 -23.62
C PRO A 327 3.14 -0.07 -22.87
N LEU A 328 4.38 -0.56 -22.88
CA LEU A 328 4.74 -1.82 -22.20
C LEU A 328 4.82 -1.66 -20.68
N VAL A 329 4.99 -0.43 -20.20
CA VAL A 329 5.09 -0.12 -18.77
C VAL A 329 3.80 0.54 -18.27
N GLU A 330 3.27 1.52 -19.02
CA GLU A 330 2.14 2.34 -18.60
C GLU A 330 0.78 1.63 -18.74
N ILE A 331 0.67 0.64 -19.63
CA ILE A 331 -0.52 -0.21 -19.71
C ILE A 331 -0.42 -1.28 -18.62
N THR A 332 -1.03 -1.00 -17.48
CA THR A 332 -0.93 -1.83 -16.26
C THR A 332 -1.84 -3.06 -16.27
N ASP A 333 -2.87 -3.10 -17.13
CA ASP A 333 -3.83 -4.21 -17.23
C ASP A 333 -3.42 -5.31 -18.22
N GLN A 334 -2.11 -5.54 -18.38
CA GLN A 334 -1.57 -6.66 -19.17
C GLN A 334 -1.89 -8.01 -18.53
N VAL A 335 -1.77 -8.08 -17.20
CA VAL A 335 -2.27 -9.15 -16.33
C VAL A 335 -3.45 -8.59 -15.54
N GLY A 336 -4.63 -9.18 -15.71
CA GLY A 336 -5.85 -8.69 -15.07
C GLY A 336 -6.59 -9.78 -14.31
N LEU A 337 -6.97 -9.51 -13.06
CA LEU A 337 -7.82 -10.38 -12.26
C LEU A 337 -9.10 -9.64 -11.88
N ARG A 338 -10.15 -10.41 -11.64
CA ARG A 338 -11.43 -9.93 -11.11
C ARG A 338 -11.84 -10.82 -9.95
N VAL A 339 -12.05 -10.21 -8.80
CA VAL A 339 -12.61 -10.84 -7.61
C VAL A 339 -14.03 -10.31 -7.45
N ILE A 340 -15.01 -11.20 -7.58
CA ILE A 340 -16.42 -10.87 -7.43
C ILE A 340 -16.90 -11.37 -6.07
N THR A 341 -17.28 -10.46 -5.19
CA THR A 341 -17.87 -10.74 -3.88
C THR A 341 -19.39 -10.59 -3.91
N TYR A 342 -20.07 -10.98 -2.83
CA TYR A 342 -21.51 -10.79 -2.71
C TYR A 342 -21.85 -9.39 -2.22
N LEU A 343 -21.14 -8.90 -1.20
CA LEU A 343 -21.43 -7.64 -0.54
C LEU A 343 -20.24 -6.70 -0.54
N ARG A 344 -20.54 -5.42 -0.29
CA ARG A 344 -19.56 -4.33 -0.31
C ARG A 344 -18.52 -4.45 0.80
N GLU A 345 -18.91 -4.90 1.99
CA GLU A 345 -17.96 -5.12 3.11
C GLU A 345 -16.86 -6.12 2.73
N ASP A 346 -17.21 -7.13 1.92
CA ASP A 346 -16.26 -8.16 1.48
C ASP A 346 -15.30 -7.59 0.42
N VAL A 347 -15.72 -6.58 -0.37
CA VAL A 347 -14.83 -5.85 -1.32
C VAL A 347 -13.68 -5.18 -0.55
N ASP A 348 -14.02 -4.48 0.53
CA ASP A 348 -13.03 -3.82 1.37
C ASP A 348 -12.13 -4.85 2.06
N THR A 349 -12.69 -5.95 2.54
CA THR A 349 -11.93 -7.03 3.18
C THR A 349 -10.90 -7.65 2.22
N VAL A 350 -11.30 -7.98 1.00
CA VAL A 350 -10.39 -8.47 -0.05
C VAL A 350 -9.31 -7.45 -0.36
N ALA A 351 -9.67 -6.17 -0.52
CA ALA A 351 -8.69 -5.15 -0.86
C ALA A 351 -7.62 -4.97 0.21
N HIS A 352 -8.00 -4.99 1.49
CA HIS A 352 -7.05 -4.92 2.60
C HIS A 352 -6.17 -6.17 2.68
N LEU A 353 -6.74 -7.37 2.48
CA LEU A 353 -5.98 -8.62 2.44
C LEU A 353 -4.91 -8.58 1.35
N LEU A 354 -5.28 -8.26 0.11
CA LEU A 354 -4.35 -8.22 -1.01
C LEU A 354 -3.29 -7.11 -0.85
N ALA A 355 -3.67 -5.96 -0.30
CA ALA A 355 -2.75 -4.86 0.00
C ALA A 355 -1.66 -5.23 1.02
N THR A 356 -1.93 -6.25 1.82
CA THR A 356 -1.14 -6.65 2.98
C THR A 356 -0.21 -7.80 2.65
N GLU A 357 -0.74 -8.81 1.96
CA GLU A 357 -0.02 -10.05 1.63
C GLU A 357 0.78 -9.91 0.32
N MET A 358 0.45 -8.92 -0.51
CA MET A 358 1.12 -8.69 -1.79
C MET A 358 1.75 -7.30 -1.84
N ARG A 359 2.67 -7.08 -2.78
CA ARG A 359 3.27 -5.76 -2.99
C ARG A 359 2.25 -4.83 -3.66
N LEU A 360 1.47 -4.08 -2.89
CA LEU A 360 0.58 -3.06 -3.41
C LEU A 360 1.36 -1.92 -4.06
N LEU A 361 1.06 -1.65 -5.33
CA LEU A 361 1.63 -0.57 -6.14
C LEU A 361 0.64 0.60 -6.28
N ASP A 362 -0.66 0.31 -6.34
CA ASP A 362 -1.73 1.31 -6.44
C ASP A 362 -3.07 0.76 -5.91
N ASP A 363 -3.93 1.63 -5.38
CA ASP A 363 -5.30 1.31 -4.91
C ASP A 363 -6.23 2.47 -5.26
N GLN A 364 -7.20 2.20 -6.12
CA GLN A 364 -8.13 3.17 -6.64
C GLN A 364 -9.57 2.72 -6.42
N ASP A 365 -10.34 3.50 -5.67
CA ASP A 365 -11.81 3.39 -5.64
C ASP A 365 -12.41 4.24 -6.77
N ILE A 366 -12.77 3.57 -7.87
CA ILE A 366 -13.33 4.21 -9.08
C ILE A 366 -14.71 4.83 -8.80
N GLY A 367 -15.48 4.27 -7.85
CA GLY A 367 -16.77 4.81 -7.46
C GLY A 367 -16.61 6.18 -6.81
N LEU A 368 -15.69 6.29 -5.85
CA LEU A 368 -15.33 7.56 -5.22
C LEU A 368 -14.75 8.56 -6.24
N GLN A 369 -13.89 8.12 -7.15
CA GLN A 369 -13.33 9.01 -8.18
C GLN A 369 -14.40 9.55 -9.14
N THR A 370 -15.33 8.70 -9.58
CA THR A 370 -16.37 9.11 -10.54
C THR A 370 -17.35 10.06 -9.88
N ALA A 371 -17.79 9.75 -8.64
CA ALA A 371 -18.64 10.63 -7.83
C ALA A 371 -18.02 12.02 -7.65
N ARG A 372 -16.71 12.11 -7.41
CA ARG A 372 -15.97 13.38 -7.30
C ARG A 372 -15.93 14.18 -8.61
N LYS A 373 -16.00 13.52 -9.77
CA LYS A 373 -16.06 14.15 -11.11
C LYS A 373 -17.49 14.55 -11.52
N GLY A 374 -18.46 14.53 -10.58
CA GLY A 374 -19.86 14.90 -10.83
C GLY A 374 -20.61 13.91 -11.74
N ARG A 375 -20.02 12.74 -11.97
CA ARG A 375 -20.60 11.64 -12.75
C ARG A 375 -20.92 10.50 -11.80
N TRP A 376 -22.02 9.79 -12.02
CA TRP A 376 -22.32 8.58 -11.26
C TRP A 376 -21.82 7.39 -12.08
N GLY A 377 -20.61 6.91 -11.75
CA GLY A 377 -20.08 5.65 -12.24
C GLY A 377 -20.16 4.61 -11.12
N TYR A 378 -20.57 3.39 -11.45
CA TYR A 378 -20.79 2.38 -10.43
C TYR A 378 -19.46 1.88 -9.84
N ALA A 379 -19.47 1.63 -8.53
CA ALA A 379 -18.25 1.45 -7.74
C ALA A 379 -17.45 0.20 -8.15
N SER A 380 -16.13 0.36 -8.24
CA SER A 380 -15.17 -0.73 -8.42
C SER A 380 -13.88 -0.34 -7.72
N ARG A 381 -13.30 -1.26 -6.95
CA ARG A 381 -11.97 -1.05 -6.36
C ARG A 381 -10.93 -1.71 -7.23
N HIS A 382 -9.94 -0.95 -7.68
CA HIS A 382 -8.87 -1.39 -8.57
C HIS A 382 -7.56 -1.36 -7.81
N LEU A 383 -6.94 -2.52 -7.67
CA LEU A 383 -5.64 -2.69 -7.04
C LEU A 383 -4.62 -2.99 -8.13
N LEU A 384 -3.43 -2.43 -8.01
CA LEU A 384 -2.27 -2.86 -8.78
C LEU A 384 -1.31 -3.53 -7.81
N VAL A 385 -1.06 -4.82 -7.98
CA VAL A 385 -0.23 -5.61 -7.08
C VAL A 385 0.93 -6.27 -7.82
N GLY A 386 2.06 -6.45 -7.14
CA GLY A 386 3.17 -7.26 -7.61
C GLY A 386 3.45 -8.40 -6.65
N ILE A 387 4.07 -9.46 -7.17
CA ILE A 387 4.68 -10.52 -6.36
C ILE A 387 6.16 -10.68 -6.73
N GLU A 388 6.92 -11.27 -5.82
CA GLU A 388 8.32 -11.60 -6.09
C GLU A 388 8.41 -12.68 -7.18
N GLY A 389 9.43 -12.59 -8.03
CA GLY A 389 9.61 -13.48 -9.19
C GLY A 389 8.86 -13.03 -10.45
N GLU A 390 7.80 -12.24 -10.34
CA GLU A 390 7.06 -11.72 -11.50
C GLU A 390 7.51 -10.31 -11.89
N THR A 391 7.82 -10.13 -13.17
CA THR A 391 8.27 -8.83 -13.71
C THR A 391 7.13 -7.86 -13.97
N GLN A 392 5.94 -8.37 -14.29
CA GLN A 392 4.76 -7.56 -14.59
C GLN A 392 3.78 -7.57 -13.40
N PRO A 393 3.32 -6.40 -12.92
CA PRO A 393 2.26 -6.34 -11.92
C PRO A 393 0.89 -6.76 -12.49
N ALA A 394 0.03 -7.23 -11.61
CA ALA A 394 -1.35 -7.58 -11.90
C ALA A 394 -2.31 -6.46 -11.48
N SER A 395 -3.25 -6.11 -12.37
CA SER A 395 -4.38 -5.24 -12.03
C SER A 395 -5.56 -6.11 -11.57
N ILE A 396 -5.93 -5.99 -10.29
CA ILE A 396 -7.02 -6.74 -9.66
C ILE A 396 -8.22 -5.81 -9.49
N GLN A 397 -9.36 -6.19 -10.05
CA GLN A 397 -10.63 -5.48 -9.87
C GLN A 397 -11.48 -6.23 -8.84
N VAL A 398 -11.78 -5.60 -7.72
CA VAL A 398 -12.64 -6.15 -6.67
C VAL A 398 -14.01 -5.48 -6.74
N ARG A 399 -15.05 -6.30 -6.86
CA ARG A 399 -16.43 -5.84 -7.12
C ARG A 399 -17.45 -6.72 -6.41
N THR A 400 -18.61 -6.18 -6.05
CA THR A 400 -19.80 -6.98 -5.75
C THR A 400 -20.37 -7.61 -7.03
N VAL A 401 -21.27 -8.59 -6.89
CA VAL A 401 -22.00 -9.19 -8.03
C VAL A 401 -22.80 -8.15 -8.82
N LEU A 402 -23.43 -7.19 -8.14
CA LEU A 402 -24.14 -6.10 -8.78
C LEU A 402 -23.15 -5.17 -9.51
N GLN A 403 -21.98 -4.93 -8.91
CA GLN A 403 -20.91 -4.10 -9.51
C GLN A 403 -20.33 -4.71 -10.76
N HIS A 404 -20.18 -6.02 -10.75
CA HIS A 404 -19.79 -6.77 -11.93
C HIS A 404 -20.85 -6.66 -13.03
N ALA A 405 -22.13 -6.91 -12.72
CA ALA A 405 -23.22 -6.90 -13.69
C ALA A 405 -23.38 -5.54 -14.38
N TRP A 406 -23.35 -4.43 -13.61
CA TRP A 406 -23.44 -3.09 -14.18
C TRP A 406 -22.25 -2.78 -15.09
N ALA A 407 -21.03 -3.11 -14.65
CA ALA A 407 -19.82 -2.77 -15.40
C ALA A 407 -19.67 -3.57 -16.69
N GLU A 408 -20.12 -4.83 -16.73
CA GLU A 408 -20.16 -5.60 -17.98
C GLU A 408 -21.19 -5.02 -18.95
N PHE A 409 -22.37 -4.62 -18.45
CA PHE A 409 -23.41 -4.00 -19.29
C PHE A 409 -22.99 -2.64 -19.83
N GLU A 410 -22.40 -1.78 -18.99
CA GLU A 410 -21.87 -0.48 -19.38
C GLU A 410 -20.73 -0.60 -20.39
N HIS A 411 -19.78 -1.50 -20.12
CA HIS A 411 -18.66 -1.75 -21.02
C HIS A 411 -19.13 -2.23 -22.39
N ASP A 412 -20.06 -3.18 -22.46
CA ASP A 412 -20.56 -3.68 -23.74
C ASP A 412 -21.25 -2.59 -24.57
N ILE A 413 -22.09 -1.75 -23.94
CA ILE A 413 -22.79 -0.67 -24.63
C ILE A 413 -21.84 0.43 -25.09
N ARG A 414 -20.89 0.86 -24.24
CA ARG A 414 -19.94 1.94 -24.57
C ARG A 414 -18.81 1.50 -25.50
N TYR A 415 -18.40 0.23 -25.45
CA TYR A 415 -17.28 -0.29 -26.25
C TYR A 415 -17.73 -0.85 -27.61
N LYS A 416 -18.92 -1.48 -27.70
CA LYS A 416 -19.46 -2.03 -28.96
C LYS A 416 -20.45 -1.08 -29.65
N GLY A 417 -21.00 -0.10 -28.94
CA GLY A 417 -21.94 0.87 -29.50
C GLY A 417 -21.25 2.13 -30.00
N GLN A 418 -21.37 2.44 -31.29
CA GLN A 418 -21.32 3.83 -31.75
C GLN A 418 -22.61 4.50 -31.26
N ILE A 419 -22.64 4.93 -30.00
CA ILE A 419 -23.80 5.64 -29.45
C ILE A 419 -23.93 6.95 -30.24
N PRO A 420 -25.01 7.15 -31.01
CA PRO A 420 -25.25 8.43 -31.69
C PRO A 420 -25.26 9.56 -30.65
N ALA A 421 -24.64 10.69 -30.95
CA ALA A 421 -24.51 11.80 -30.01
C ALA A 421 -25.87 12.28 -29.45
N GLU A 422 -26.94 12.12 -30.24
CA GLU A 422 -28.33 12.40 -29.86
C GLU A 422 -28.87 11.53 -28.70
N HIS A 423 -28.32 10.34 -28.48
CA HIS A 423 -28.76 9.43 -27.42
C HIS A 423 -27.83 9.41 -26.19
N GLY A 424 -26.66 10.06 -26.26
CA GLY A 424 -25.65 10.02 -25.21
C GLY A 424 -26.16 10.52 -23.85
N ALA A 425 -26.86 11.65 -23.84
CA ALA A 425 -27.37 12.25 -22.60
C ALA A 425 -28.49 11.42 -21.92
N ASP A 426 -29.40 10.82 -22.70
CA ASP A 426 -30.44 9.93 -22.15
C ASP A 426 -29.83 8.64 -21.60
N LEU A 427 -28.85 8.06 -22.31
CA LEU A 427 -28.14 6.86 -21.86
C LEU A 427 -27.34 7.12 -20.59
N ASP A 428 -26.59 8.22 -20.51
CA ASP A 428 -25.86 8.60 -19.29
C ASP A 428 -26.82 8.77 -18.09
N ARG A 429 -28.02 9.34 -18.32
CA ARG A 429 -29.06 9.43 -17.29
C ARG A 429 -29.55 8.06 -16.85
N ARG A 430 -29.80 7.14 -17.79
CA ARG A 430 -30.25 5.77 -17.48
C ARG A 430 -29.19 4.96 -16.73
N PHE A 431 -27.92 5.06 -17.12
CA PHE A 431 -26.81 4.43 -16.39
C PHE A 431 -26.69 4.94 -14.97
N THR A 432 -26.90 6.25 -14.77
CA THR A 432 -26.93 6.87 -13.44
C THR A 432 -28.08 6.33 -12.58
N LEU A 433 -29.29 6.23 -13.14
CA LEU A 433 -30.44 5.67 -12.43
C LEU A 433 -30.24 4.20 -12.08
N ALA A 434 -29.70 3.41 -13.01
CA ALA A 434 -29.38 2.00 -12.76
C ALA A 434 -28.33 1.85 -11.65
N ALA A 435 -27.28 2.67 -11.65
CA ALA A 435 -26.29 2.67 -10.58
C ALA A 435 -26.90 2.98 -9.20
N GLY A 436 -27.84 3.94 -9.13
CA GLY A 436 -28.56 4.26 -7.89
C GLY A 436 -29.44 3.12 -7.38
N LEU A 437 -30.12 2.40 -8.28
CA LEU A 437 -30.93 1.23 -7.92
C LEU A 437 -30.07 0.08 -7.38
N LEU A 438 -28.92 -0.17 -8.00
CA LEU A 438 -28.01 -1.22 -7.55
C LEU A 438 -27.35 -0.89 -6.21
N GLU A 439 -26.99 0.37 -5.97
CA GLU A 439 -26.50 0.82 -4.67
C GLU A 439 -27.57 0.65 -3.58
N LEU A 440 -28.85 0.92 -3.89
CA LEU A 440 -29.95 0.65 -2.97
C LEU A 440 -30.09 -0.86 -2.69
N ALA A 441 -30.02 -1.69 -3.73
CA ALA A 441 -30.08 -3.13 -3.57
C ALA A 441 -28.91 -3.69 -2.72
N ASP A 442 -27.69 -3.22 -2.93
CA ASP A 442 -26.52 -3.60 -2.12
C ASP A 442 -26.71 -3.22 -0.63
N ARG A 443 -27.35 -2.08 -0.35
CA ARG A 443 -27.72 -1.69 1.03
C ARG A 443 -28.77 -2.61 1.64
N GLU A 444 -29.81 -2.97 0.89
CA GLU A 444 -30.84 -3.91 1.36
C GLU A 444 -30.25 -5.29 1.63
N PHE A 445 -29.37 -5.80 0.77
CA PHE A 445 -28.68 -7.08 1.02
C PHE A 445 -27.80 -7.03 2.27
N THR A 446 -27.12 -5.91 2.51
CA THR A 446 -26.35 -5.69 3.74
C THR A 446 -27.25 -5.67 4.97
N ALA A 447 -28.40 -4.96 4.92
CA ALA A 447 -29.36 -4.90 6.00
C ALA A 447 -30.00 -6.27 6.29
N ILE A 448 -30.34 -7.05 5.26
CA ILE A 448 -30.83 -8.43 5.40
C ILE A 448 -29.79 -9.29 6.10
N ARG A 449 -28.51 -9.22 5.70
CA ARG A 449 -27.40 -9.94 6.36
C ARG A 449 -27.29 -9.56 7.83
N GLN A 450 -27.34 -8.27 8.16
CA GLN A 450 -27.28 -7.81 9.56
C GLN A 450 -28.48 -8.29 10.38
N ARG A 451 -29.68 -8.32 9.81
CA ARG A 451 -30.88 -8.79 10.51
C ARG A 451 -30.85 -10.29 10.74
N LEU A 452 -30.39 -11.08 9.77
CA LEU A 452 -30.19 -12.53 9.94
C LEU A 452 -29.17 -12.83 11.06
N ARG A 453 -28.15 -11.99 11.28
CA ARG A 453 -27.25 -12.12 12.45
C ARG A 453 -27.99 -11.98 13.79
N THR A 454 -29.12 -11.27 13.82
CA THR A 454 -29.84 -10.92 15.05
C THR A 454 -31.06 -11.81 15.32
N THR A 455 -31.72 -12.35 14.28
CA THR A 455 -32.99 -13.10 14.42
C THR A 455 -32.82 -14.60 14.68
N VAL A 456 -31.74 -15.24 14.22
CA VAL A 456 -31.55 -16.70 14.40
C VAL A 456 -31.18 -17.08 15.84
N THR A 457 -31.11 -16.09 16.74
CA THR A 457 -30.94 -16.24 18.19
C THR A 457 -32.19 -16.73 18.93
N GLU A 458 -33.36 -16.86 18.27
CA GLU A 458 -34.64 -17.12 18.96
C GLU A 458 -35.42 -18.38 18.53
N GLU A 459 -34.96 -19.16 17.54
CA GLU A 459 -35.67 -20.40 17.13
C GLU A 459 -34.75 -21.63 17.14
N GLU A 460 -34.87 -22.45 18.19
CA GLU A 460 -34.31 -23.80 18.24
C GLU A 460 -35.27 -24.85 17.67
N SER A 461 -34.64 -25.78 16.92
CA SER A 461 -35.11 -27.11 16.49
C SER A 461 -36.23 -27.17 15.44
N ASP A 462 -36.00 -27.85 14.32
CA ASP A 462 -36.42 -29.26 14.16
C ASP A 462 -35.97 -29.83 12.79
N TRP A 463 -35.72 -31.14 12.76
CA TRP A 463 -35.47 -32.04 11.60
C TRP A 463 -34.16 -31.93 10.80
N SER A 464 -33.15 -32.68 11.22
CA SER A 464 -32.17 -33.33 10.33
C SER A 464 -31.78 -34.70 10.88
N THR A 465 -31.84 -35.75 10.05
CA THR A 465 -31.33 -37.10 10.34
C THR A 465 -29.80 -37.20 10.35
N ASP A 466 -29.13 -36.09 10.10
CA ASP A 466 -27.68 -35.95 10.14
C ASP A 466 -27.24 -35.59 11.57
N SER A 467 -26.35 -36.40 12.18
CA SER A 467 -25.82 -36.14 13.54
C SER A 467 -24.85 -34.95 13.59
N ARG A 468 -24.58 -34.30 12.45
CA ARG A 468 -23.82 -33.05 12.36
C ARG A 468 -24.63 -31.86 12.88
N ILE A 469 -23.93 -30.89 13.46
CA ILE A 469 -24.50 -29.58 13.74
C ILE A 469 -24.89 -28.96 12.38
N ALA A 470 -26.17 -28.66 12.18
CA ALA A 470 -26.63 -28.13 10.91
C ALA A 470 -25.85 -26.87 10.51
N THR A 471 -25.39 -26.80 9.26
CA THR A 471 -24.58 -25.69 8.72
C THR A 471 -25.13 -24.29 9.05
N PRO A 472 -26.45 -24.01 8.91
CA PRO A 472 -27.00 -22.70 9.24
C PRO A 472 -26.95 -22.38 10.75
N VAL A 473 -27.12 -23.40 11.60
CA VAL A 473 -27.05 -23.30 13.05
C VAL A 473 -25.62 -22.99 13.49
N LEU A 474 -24.64 -23.72 12.94
CA LEU A 474 -23.23 -23.48 13.21
C LEU A 474 -22.76 -22.09 12.74
N ALA A 475 -23.21 -21.65 11.56
CA ALA A 475 -22.89 -20.33 11.04
C ALA A 475 -23.41 -19.20 11.95
N THR A 476 -24.62 -19.35 12.47
CA THR A 476 -25.21 -18.39 13.42
C THR A 476 -24.43 -18.37 14.73
N TYR A 477 -24.19 -19.55 15.30
CA TYR A 477 -23.46 -19.69 16.57
C TYR A 477 -22.07 -19.03 16.49
N LEU A 478 -21.31 -19.32 15.43
CA LEU A 478 -19.98 -18.73 15.23
C LEU A 478 -20.03 -17.23 14.91
N GLY A 479 -21.05 -16.77 14.19
CA GLY A 479 -21.25 -15.34 13.91
C GLY A 479 -21.58 -14.50 15.15
N ASN A 480 -22.23 -15.11 16.15
CA ASN A 480 -22.48 -14.50 17.47
C ASN A 480 -21.25 -14.57 18.38
N ARG A 481 -20.51 -15.68 18.35
CA ARG A 481 -19.29 -15.86 19.15
C ARG A 481 -18.14 -14.96 18.69
N TYR A 482 -18.02 -14.74 17.38
CA TYR A 482 -16.98 -13.91 16.76
C TYR A 482 -17.62 -12.76 15.97
N PRO A 483 -18.17 -11.74 16.66
CA PRO A 483 -18.93 -10.67 16.02
C PRO A 483 -18.08 -9.77 15.10
N ASP A 484 -16.77 -9.78 15.28
CA ASP A 484 -15.76 -9.09 14.49
C ASP A 484 -15.24 -9.91 13.29
N ALA A 485 -15.60 -11.20 13.19
CA ALA A 485 -15.17 -12.05 12.09
C ALA A 485 -16.09 -11.92 10.87
N GLY A 486 -15.48 -11.89 9.68
CA GLY A 486 -16.21 -11.94 8.40
C GLY A 486 -16.96 -13.26 8.21
N TRP A 487 -18.05 -13.23 7.42
CA TRP A 487 -18.85 -14.43 7.15
C TRP A 487 -18.11 -15.38 6.19
N SER A 488 -17.84 -16.61 6.64
CA SER A 488 -17.25 -17.66 5.82
C SER A 488 -18.25 -18.24 4.82
N ARG A 489 -17.77 -18.94 3.78
CA ARG A 489 -18.64 -19.61 2.81
C ARG A 489 -19.45 -20.75 3.46
N THR A 490 -20.62 -21.06 2.88
CA THR A 490 -21.52 -22.12 3.38
C THR A 490 -20.89 -23.52 3.34
N ASP A 491 -20.07 -23.80 2.32
CA ASP A 491 -19.29 -25.03 2.19
C ASP A 491 -18.21 -25.14 3.29
N HIS A 492 -17.61 -24.03 3.72
CA HIS A 492 -16.66 -24.02 4.85
C HIS A 492 -17.35 -24.42 6.16
N TYR A 493 -18.58 -23.96 6.39
CA TYR A 493 -19.38 -24.39 7.54
C TYR A 493 -19.79 -25.87 7.44
N GLY A 494 -20.09 -26.36 6.23
CA GLY A 494 -20.39 -27.79 6.01
C GLY A 494 -19.16 -28.68 6.24
N TRP A 495 -17.99 -28.23 5.78
CA TRP A 495 -16.70 -28.90 5.99
C TRP A 495 -16.31 -28.94 7.46
N ILE A 496 -16.27 -27.79 8.16
CA ILE A 496 -15.90 -27.75 9.58
C ILE A 496 -16.92 -28.52 10.43
N SER A 497 -18.20 -28.53 10.05
CA SER A 497 -19.21 -29.36 10.69
C SER A 497 -18.95 -30.87 10.51
N GLY A 498 -18.36 -31.28 9.38
CA GLY A 498 -17.90 -32.65 9.18
C GLY A 498 -16.76 -33.00 10.15
N LEU A 499 -15.78 -32.10 10.29
CA LEU A 499 -14.67 -32.29 11.24
C LEU A 499 -15.13 -32.34 12.69
N LEU A 500 -16.12 -31.51 13.07
CA LEU A 500 -16.72 -31.57 14.41
C LEU A 500 -17.35 -32.95 14.67
N LEU A 501 -18.03 -33.54 13.69
CA LEU A 501 -18.57 -34.90 13.82
C LEU A 501 -17.46 -35.95 13.97
N GLU A 502 -16.38 -35.88 13.19
CA GLU A 502 -15.23 -36.78 13.32
C GLU A 502 -14.56 -36.68 14.72
N LEU A 503 -14.60 -35.50 15.33
CA LEU A 503 -14.15 -35.28 16.72
C LEU A 503 -15.15 -35.75 17.78
N GLY A 504 -16.38 -36.08 17.39
CA GLY A 504 -17.48 -36.48 18.28
C GLY A 504 -18.30 -35.30 18.83
N ILE A 505 -18.15 -34.11 18.27
CA ILE A 505 -18.89 -32.89 18.65
C ILE A 505 -20.13 -32.77 17.77
N THR A 506 -21.28 -33.17 18.32
CA THR A 506 -22.56 -33.25 17.58
C THR A 506 -23.61 -32.23 18.03
N SER A 507 -23.32 -31.43 19.06
CA SER A 507 -24.23 -30.41 19.60
C SER A 507 -23.54 -29.07 19.87
N LEU A 508 -24.32 -27.99 19.86
CA LEU A 508 -23.82 -26.65 20.21
C LEU A 508 -23.33 -26.57 21.66
N ASP A 509 -23.97 -27.27 22.60
CA ASP A 509 -23.52 -27.32 24.00
C ASP A 509 -22.12 -27.93 24.13
N ALA A 510 -21.86 -29.04 23.44
CA ALA A 510 -20.56 -29.67 23.43
C ALA A 510 -19.49 -28.76 22.78
N LEU A 511 -19.86 -28.08 21.69
CA LEU A 511 -19.00 -27.10 21.04
C LEU A 511 -18.71 -25.89 21.93
N SER A 512 -19.72 -25.36 22.63
CA SER A 512 -19.55 -24.22 23.54
C SER A 512 -18.69 -24.59 24.74
N GLY A 513 -18.92 -25.75 25.35
CA GLY A 513 -18.07 -26.25 26.42
C GLY A 513 -16.60 -26.40 26.00
N LEU A 514 -16.35 -26.82 24.76
CA LEU A 514 -15.00 -26.86 24.20
C LEU A 514 -14.42 -25.46 23.99
N LEU A 515 -15.15 -24.56 23.34
CA LEU A 515 -14.66 -23.21 23.06
C LEU A 515 -14.42 -22.41 24.34
N ASP A 516 -15.22 -22.61 25.38
CA ASP A 516 -15.04 -21.95 26.68
C ASP A 516 -13.89 -22.55 27.49
N SER A 517 -13.44 -23.76 27.16
CA SER A 517 -12.26 -24.39 27.77
C SER A 517 -10.92 -23.83 27.26
N VAL A 518 -10.94 -23.04 26.18
CA VAL A 518 -9.74 -22.47 25.55
C VAL A 518 -9.87 -20.95 25.40
N ASN A 519 -8.77 -20.24 25.61
CA ASN A 519 -8.72 -18.82 25.30
C ASN A 519 -8.54 -18.63 23.78
N ALA A 520 -9.66 -18.49 23.08
CA ALA A 520 -9.68 -18.31 21.62
C ALA A 520 -8.91 -17.06 21.16
N ASP A 521 -8.89 -15.98 21.96
CA ASP A 521 -8.14 -14.77 21.64
C ASP A 521 -6.63 -15.04 21.67
N LYS A 522 -6.13 -15.79 22.66
CA LYS A 522 -4.72 -16.21 22.71
C LYS A 522 -4.33 -17.12 21.54
N VAL A 523 -5.21 -18.04 21.15
CA VAL A 523 -4.98 -18.89 19.97
C VAL A 523 -4.87 -18.02 18.72
N ASN A 524 -5.80 -17.09 18.56
CA ASN A 524 -5.81 -16.16 17.43
C ASN A 524 -4.58 -15.24 17.41
N ASP A 525 -4.17 -14.70 18.56
CA ASP A 525 -2.96 -13.89 18.73
C ASP A 525 -1.69 -14.68 18.40
N ALA A 526 -1.61 -15.95 18.86
CA ALA A 526 -0.48 -16.82 18.60
C ALA A 526 -0.32 -17.18 17.11
N MET A 527 -1.42 -17.21 16.36
CA MET A 527 -1.36 -17.37 14.91
C MET A 527 -0.80 -16.14 14.19
N GLY A 528 -0.79 -14.98 14.86
CA GLY A 528 -0.17 -13.76 14.35
C GLY A 528 -0.85 -13.23 13.08
N TYR A 529 -2.15 -13.48 12.93
CA TYR A 529 -2.88 -13.00 11.76
C TYR A 529 -2.83 -11.48 11.69
N ARG A 530 -2.48 -10.97 10.51
CA ARG A 530 -2.47 -9.53 10.25
C ARG A 530 -3.88 -8.92 10.19
N PHE A 531 -4.90 -9.77 10.07
CA PHE A 531 -6.32 -9.40 10.10
C PHE A 531 -7.16 -10.38 10.93
N PRO A 532 -8.34 -9.96 11.42
CA PRO A 532 -9.33 -10.85 12.02
C PRO A 532 -9.68 -12.00 11.05
N PRO A 533 -9.31 -13.25 11.33
CA PRO A 533 -9.68 -14.37 10.47
C PRO A 533 -11.20 -14.63 10.54
N GLY A 534 -11.76 -15.19 9.48
CA GLY A 534 -13.17 -15.58 9.42
C GLY A 534 -13.56 -16.57 10.53
N ALA A 535 -14.85 -16.61 10.85
CA ALA A 535 -15.36 -17.34 12.02
C ALA A 535 -15.03 -18.85 11.98
N VAL A 536 -15.09 -19.46 10.78
CA VAL A 536 -14.71 -20.87 10.59
C VAL A 536 -13.21 -21.08 10.82
N ARG A 537 -12.37 -20.13 10.39
CA ARG A 537 -10.93 -20.23 10.56
C ARG A 537 -10.53 -20.14 12.04
N ARG A 538 -11.16 -19.25 12.81
CA ARG A 538 -10.97 -19.20 14.28
C ARG A 538 -11.35 -20.52 14.95
N LEU A 539 -12.49 -21.09 14.56
CA LEU A 539 -12.88 -22.40 15.07
C LEU A 539 -11.83 -23.47 14.71
N ASP A 540 -11.40 -23.51 13.45
CA ASP A 540 -10.38 -24.45 12.96
C ASP A 540 -9.03 -24.31 13.70
N ASP A 541 -8.59 -23.09 14.01
CA ASP A 541 -7.42 -22.83 14.85
C ASP A 541 -7.59 -23.33 16.29
N VAL A 542 -8.75 -23.09 16.89
CA VAL A 542 -9.04 -23.58 18.25
C VAL A 542 -9.08 -25.10 18.29
N LEU A 543 -9.70 -25.75 17.31
CA LEU A 543 -9.71 -27.21 17.21
C LEU A 543 -8.31 -27.78 17.03
N LEU A 544 -7.47 -27.14 16.20
CA LEU A 544 -6.06 -27.50 16.06
C LEU A 544 -5.29 -27.34 17.37
N ALA A 545 -5.51 -26.24 18.10
CA ALA A 545 -4.87 -25.98 19.39
C ALA A 545 -5.26 -27.01 20.46
N VAL A 546 -6.54 -27.43 20.50
CA VAL A 546 -7.07 -28.37 21.49
C VAL A 546 -6.65 -29.81 21.20
N TYR A 547 -6.85 -30.27 19.96
CA TYR A 547 -6.73 -31.68 19.61
C TYR A 547 -5.38 -32.05 18.97
N GLY A 548 -4.60 -31.06 18.54
CA GLY A 548 -3.25 -31.24 18.03
C GLY A 548 -3.15 -32.31 16.93
N GLU A 549 -2.26 -33.30 17.14
CA GLU A 549 -2.05 -34.40 16.18
C GLU A 549 -3.34 -35.18 15.84
N ARG A 550 -4.28 -35.28 16.80
CA ARG A 550 -5.58 -35.93 16.55
C ARG A 550 -6.40 -35.15 15.52
N TYR A 551 -6.33 -33.81 15.53
CA TYR A 551 -6.99 -32.98 14.54
C TYR A 551 -6.34 -33.09 13.17
N ILE A 552 -5.00 -33.13 13.14
CA ILE A 552 -4.22 -33.27 11.91
C ILE A 552 -4.53 -34.60 11.22
N GLY A 553 -4.72 -35.67 11.99
CA GLY A 553 -5.01 -37.02 11.49
C GLY A 553 -6.47 -37.29 11.09
N LEU A 554 -7.37 -36.30 11.11
CA LEU A 554 -8.76 -36.48 10.65
C LEU A 554 -8.84 -36.74 9.15
N GLU A 555 -9.80 -37.54 8.71
CA GLU A 555 -9.97 -37.89 7.28
C GLU A 555 -10.28 -36.63 6.46
N GLY A 556 -11.15 -35.75 6.99
CA GLY A 556 -11.45 -34.46 6.39
C GLY A 556 -10.27 -33.48 6.31
N ASN A 557 -9.14 -33.79 6.97
CA ASN A 557 -7.90 -32.99 6.96
C ASN A 557 -6.76 -33.60 6.12
N ALA A 558 -6.94 -34.79 5.53
CA ALA A 558 -5.88 -35.51 4.82
C ALA A 558 -5.18 -34.70 3.70
N HIS A 559 -5.90 -33.80 3.05
CA HIS A 559 -5.40 -32.95 1.97
C HIS A 559 -4.61 -31.72 2.45
N ARG A 560 -4.60 -31.43 3.76
CA ARG A 560 -4.04 -30.22 4.37
C ARG A 560 -3.14 -30.49 5.58
N THR A 561 -2.64 -31.72 5.71
CA THR A 561 -1.75 -32.17 6.79
C THR A 561 -0.52 -31.27 6.95
N GLU A 562 0.20 -30.97 5.87
CA GLU A 562 1.41 -30.13 5.92
C GLU A 562 1.11 -28.69 6.38
N LEU A 563 -0.02 -28.12 5.92
CA LEU A 563 -0.46 -26.78 6.35
C LEU A 563 -0.81 -26.75 7.83
N LEU A 564 -1.46 -27.80 8.33
CA LEU A 564 -1.80 -27.94 9.75
C LEU A 564 -0.56 -28.14 10.63
N GLN A 565 0.44 -28.88 10.14
CA GLN A 565 1.74 -29.05 10.81
C GLN A 565 2.47 -27.71 10.96
N ASN A 566 2.52 -26.90 9.89
CA ASN A 566 3.10 -25.55 9.97
C ASN A 566 2.34 -24.65 10.96
N ARG A 567 1.02 -24.79 11.04
CA ARG A 567 0.17 -23.99 11.94
C ARG A 567 0.30 -24.41 13.40
N ILE A 568 0.37 -25.70 13.70
CA ILE A 568 0.54 -26.17 15.08
C ILE A 568 1.94 -25.82 15.63
N GLU A 569 2.96 -25.78 14.78
CA GLU A 569 4.29 -25.29 15.16
C GLU A 569 4.25 -23.81 15.59
N LYS A 570 3.51 -22.96 14.88
CA LYS A 570 3.28 -21.56 15.29
C LYS A 570 2.58 -21.46 16.65
N LEU A 571 1.56 -22.29 16.89
CA LEU A 571 0.86 -22.33 18.18
C LEU A 571 1.79 -22.78 19.32
N ARG A 572 2.67 -23.76 19.08
CA ARG A 572 3.62 -24.28 20.07
C ARG A 572 4.80 -23.33 20.33
N GLY A 573 5.23 -22.56 19.34
CA GLY A 573 6.36 -21.60 19.46
C GLY A 573 6.06 -20.34 20.27
N ASN A 574 4.80 -20.11 20.64
CA ASN A 574 4.30 -18.94 21.39
C ASN A 574 3.85 -19.27 22.84
N THR A 575 4.14 -20.48 23.33
CA THR A 575 4.03 -20.89 24.75
C THR A 575 5.40 -20.86 25.41
#